data_AF-A0A9E6SHI6-F1
#
_entry.id   AF-A0A9E6SHI6-F1
#
_cell.length_a   1.000
_cell.length_b   1.000
_cell.length_c   1.000
_cell.angle_alpha   90.00
_cell.angle_beta   90.00
_cell.angle_gamma   90.00
#
_symmetry.space_group_name_H-M   'P 1'
#
loop_
_entity.id
_entity.type
_entity.pdbx_description
1 polymer ?
#
loop_
_entity_poly.entity_id
_entity_poly.type
_entity_poly.pdbx_seq_one_letter_code
_entity_poly.pdbx_strand_id
1 'polypeptide(L)'
;MTIALSIRQARSLQLAAMGLLTPPPKKARKIDVLKTIHSMNMLQIDTISVVARSQYLVLWSRLGHYKNEWLDELLAEGALFEYWSHAACLLPIEHYPNYRFAMQNLELVGSERTALRLKTHRKQLDVLRKHVAESGEVRASDFERPAGKKGSGWLDWKP
;
A
#
# COMPACT_ATOMS: atom_id res chain seq x y z
N MET A 1 -14.64 -5.54 -33.24
CA MET A 1 -14.71 -4.07 -33.46
C MET A 1 -13.72 -3.42 -32.51
N THR A 2 -12.84 -2.56 -33.01
CA THR A 2 -11.84 -1.87 -32.18
C THR A 2 -12.36 -0.48 -31.83
N ILE A 3 -12.44 -0.15 -30.55
CA ILE A 3 -12.82 1.20 -30.10
C ILE A 3 -11.57 2.09 -30.21
N ALA A 4 -11.65 3.17 -30.99
CA ALA A 4 -10.60 4.18 -31.10
C ALA A 4 -10.94 5.40 -30.22
N LEU A 5 -10.02 5.81 -29.35
CA LEU A 5 -10.17 6.97 -28.49
C LEU A 5 -9.20 8.08 -28.90
N SER A 6 -9.67 9.31 -28.99
CA SER A 6 -8.80 10.49 -29.06
C SER A 6 -8.06 10.69 -27.72
N ILE A 7 -6.93 11.43 -27.75
CA ILE A 7 -6.17 11.77 -26.53
C ILE A 7 -7.06 12.47 -25.48
N ARG A 8 -7.98 13.33 -25.92
CA ARG A 8 -8.92 14.03 -25.02
C ARG A 8 -9.88 13.06 -24.35
N GLN A 9 -10.42 12.09 -25.09
CA GLN A 9 -11.28 11.05 -24.53
C GLN A 9 -10.54 10.16 -23.55
N ALA A 10 -9.32 9.73 -23.88
CA ALA A 10 -8.48 8.93 -22.98
C ALA A 10 -8.18 9.67 -21.66
N ARG A 11 -7.81 10.95 -21.71
CA ARG A 11 -7.59 11.78 -20.51
C ARG A 11 -8.85 11.93 -19.66
N SER A 12 -10.00 12.18 -20.31
CA SER A 12 -11.28 12.32 -19.61
C SER A 12 -11.69 11.01 -18.94
N LEU A 13 -11.48 9.88 -19.63
CA LEU A 13 -11.73 8.54 -19.08
C LEU A 13 -10.85 8.28 -17.84
N GLN A 14 -9.56 8.63 -17.91
CA GLN A 14 -8.66 8.48 -16.76
C GLN A 14 -9.11 9.33 -15.57
N LEU A 15 -9.46 10.60 -15.79
CA LEU A 15 -9.96 11.48 -14.73
C LEU A 15 -11.28 10.96 -14.13
N ALA A 16 -12.17 10.42 -14.96
CA ALA A 16 -13.42 9.79 -14.51
C ALA A 16 -13.13 8.55 -13.65
N ALA A 17 -12.28 7.64 -14.12
CA ALA A 17 -11.91 6.42 -13.40
C ALA A 17 -11.24 6.74 -12.05
N MET A 18 -10.43 7.80 -12.00
CA MET A 18 -9.78 8.26 -10.77
C MET A 18 -10.71 9.06 -9.85
N GLY A 19 -11.99 9.28 -10.21
CA GLY A 19 -12.96 10.01 -9.40
C GLY A 19 -12.75 11.54 -9.37
N LEU A 20 -12.02 12.09 -10.36
CA LEU A 20 -11.62 13.51 -10.41
C LEU A 20 -12.50 14.39 -11.29
N LEU A 21 -13.50 13.82 -11.98
CA LEU A 21 -14.47 14.58 -12.79
C LEU A 21 -15.78 14.90 -12.06
N THR A 22 -15.91 14.46 -10.82
CA THR A 22 -17.10 14.68 -10.00
C THR A 22 -16.72 15.44 -8.74
N PRO A 23 -17.55 16.41 -8.31
CA PRO A 23 -17.27 17.12 -7.08
C PRO A 23 -17.29 16.16 -5.87
N PRO A 24 -16.46 16.42 -4.84
CA PRO A 24 -16.49 15.63 -3.62
C PRO A 24 -17.88 15.58 -2.96
N PRO A 25 -18.20 14.52 -2.21
CA PRO A 25 -19.43 14.46 -1.43
C PRO A 25 -19.48 15.59 -0.40
N LYS A 26 -20.67 16.16 -0.17
CA LYS A 26 -20.85 17.24 0.83
C LYS A 26 -20.52 16.80 2.26
N LYS A 27 -20.69 15.51 2.57
CA LYS A 27 -20.37 14.89 3.86
C LYS A 27 -19.79 13.51 3.60
N ALA A 28 -18.48 13.39 3.68
CA ALA A 28 -17.80 12.10 3.56
C ALA A 28 -18.18 11.17 4.73
N ARG A 29 -18.22 9.87 4.46
CA ARG A 29 -18.35 8.79 5.45
C ARG A 29 -17.18 7.82 5.30
N LYS A 30 -16.92 7.01 6.31
CA LYS A 30 -15.88 5.96 6.28
C LYS A 30 -15.94 5.08 5.03
N ILE A 31 -17.14 4.65 4.63
CA ILE A 31 -17.33 3.84 3.43
C ILE A 31 -16.88 4.54 2.13
N ASP A 32 -16.93 5.87 2.08
CA ASP A 32 -16.53 6.63 0.91
C ASP A 32 -14.99 6.64 0.75
N VAL A 33 -14.22 6.50 1.85
CA VAL A 33 -12.77 6.23 1.81
C VAL A 33 -12.50 4.90 1.13
N LEU A 34 -13.14 3.82 1.59
CA LEU A 34 -12.97 2.50 1.01
C LEU A 34 -13.34 2.50 -0.48
N LYS A 35 -14.51 3.05 -0.84
CA LYS A 35 -14.94 3.19 -2.24
C LYS A 35 -13.95 3.95 -3.11
N THR A 36 -13.37 5.01 -2.57
CA THR A 36 -12.36 5.80 -3.29
C THR A 36 -11.12 4.97 -3.61
N ILE A 37 -10.66 4.14 -2.67
CA ILE A 37 -9.52 3.23 -2.86
C ILE A 37 -9.87 2.14 -3.87
N HIS A 38 -11.08 1.56 -3.84
CA HIS A 38 -11.53 0.62 -4.87
C HIS A 38 -11.51 1.24 -6.27
N SER A 39 -12.03 2.46 -6.45
CA SER A 39 -12.04 3.12 -7.75
C SER A 39 -10.63 3.33 -8.31
N MET A 40 -9.66 3.65 -7.44
CA MET A 40 -8.25 3.80 -7.82
C MET A 40 -7.51 2.46 -7.88
N ASN A 41 -8.11 1.36 -7.43
CA ASN A 41 -7.53 0.03 -7.21
C ASN A 41 -6.39 -0.06 -6.18
N MET A 42 -5.85 1.07 -5.73
CA MET A 42 -4.75 1.17 -4.78
C MET A 42 -4.61 2.60 -4.25
N LEU A 43 -4.00 2.72 -3.07
CA LEU A 43 -3.58 4.00 -2.51
C LEU A 43 -2.11 3.89 -2.08
N GLN A 44 -1.22 4.61 -2.77
CA GLN A 44 0.20 4.58 -2.43
C GLN A 44 0.45 5.18 -1.04
N ILE A 45 1.33 4.55 -0.28
CA ILE A 45 1.86 5.05 0.99
C ILE A 45 3.15 5.80 0.69
N ASP A 46 3.26 7.03 1.18
CA ASP A 46 4.48 7.82 1.07
C ASP A 46 4.89 8.41 2.43
N THR A 47 6.19 8.55 2.62
CA THR A 47 6.81 9.11 3.82
C THR A 47 6.99 10.62 3.71
N ILE A 48 6.94 11.19 2.51
CA ILE A 48 7.00 12.64 2.29
C ILE A 48 5.76 13.30 2.90
N SER A 49 5.98 14.31 3.75
CA SER A 49 4.93 14.91 4.59
C SER A 49 5.03 16.43 4.73
N VAL A 50 5.56 17.13 3.72
CA VAL A 50 5.75 18.60 3.74
C VAL A 50 4.45 19.36 4.07
N VAL A 51 3.31 18.88 3.54
CA VAL A 51 1.96 19.41 3.86
C VAL A 51 1.17 18.37 4.65
N ALA A 52 1.06 17.17 4.10
CA ALA A 52 0.59 15.95 4.75
C ALA A 52 1.16 14.75 3.96
N ARG A 53 1.04 13.54 4.50
CA ARG A 53 1.42 12.34 3.73
C ARG A 53 0.52 12.16 2.50
N SER A 54 1.09 11.65 1.42
CA SER A 54 0.43 11.60 0.10
C SER A 54 -0.92 10.88 0.14
N GLN A 55 -1.02 9.77 0.88
CA GLN A 55 -2.26 8.99 0.99
C GLN A 55 -3.43 9.83 1.52
N TYR A 56 -3.17 10.75 2.45
CA TYR A 56 -4.22 11.59 3.02
C TYR A 56 -4.61 12.71 2.06
N LEU A 57 -3.65 13.28 1.32
CA LEU A 57 -3.90 14.31 0.31
C LEU A 57 -4.68 13.75 -0.89
N VAL A 58 -4.35 12.55 -1.33
CA VAL A 58 -5.03 11.85 -2.44
C VAL A 58 -6.49 11.56 -2.10
N LEU A 59 -6.78 11.16 -0.87
CA LEU A 59 -8.16 10.98 -0.39
C LEU A 59 -8.87 12.33 -0.25
N TRP A 60 -8.22 13.34 0.32
CA TRP A 60 -8.80 14.67 0.48
C TRP A 60 -9.20 15.30 -0.86
N SER A 61 -8.41 15.13 -1.92
CA SER A 61 -8.75 15.69 -3.24
C SER A 61 -10.01 15.09 -3.88
N ARG A 62 -10.51 13.95 -3.36
CA ARG A 62 -11.71 13.25 -3.85
C ARG A 62 -12.87 13.33 -2.87
N LEU A 63 -12.58 13.40 -1.58
CA LEU A 63 -13.58 13.35 -0.50
C LEU A 63 -13.82 14.70 0.16
N GLY A 64 -12.96 15.69 -0.07
CA GLY A 64 -12.96 16.93 0.69
C GLY A 64 -12.62 16.65 2.16
N HIS A 65 -13.31 17.33 3.09
CA HIS A 65 -13.15 17.06 4.51
C HIS A 65 -13.67 15.67 4.90
N TYR A 66 -12.77 14.82 5.39
CA TYR A 66 -13.06 13.51 5.95
C TYR A 66 -12.19 13.28 7.19
N LYS A 67 -12.48 12.23 7.96
CA LYS A 67 -11.69 11.83 9.12
C LYS A 67 -10.57 10.90 8.68
N ASN A 68 -9.31 11.27 8.92
CA ASN A 68 -8.15 10.47 8.49
C ASN A 68 -8.12 9.10 9.20
N GLU A 69 -8.63 9.03 10.43
CA GLU A 69 -8.71 7.83 11.26
C GLU A 69 -9.47 6.71 10.56
N TRP A 70 -10.41 7.03 9.67
CA TRP A 70 -11.14 6.04 8.88
C TRP A 70 -10.23 5.19 8.00
N LEU A 71 -9.11 5.73 7.52
CA LEU A 71 -8.15 4.95 6.74
C LEU A 71 -7.47 3.88 7.60
N ASP A 72 -7.03 4.29 8.80
CA ASP A 72 -6.35 3.40 9.75
C ASP A 72 -7.32 2.35 10.30
N GLU A 73 -8.56 2.73 10.60
CA GLU A 73 -9.60 1.80 11.00
C GLU A 73 -9.94 0.79 9.90
N LEU A 74 -10.02 1.20 8.63
CA LEU A 74 -10.28 0.28 7.51
C LEU A 74 -9.16 -0.74 7.32
N LEU A 75 -7.91 -0.33 7.57
CA LEU A 75 -6.77 -1.23 7.59
C LEU A 75 -6.87 -2.22 8.77
N ALA A 76 -7.16 -1.72 9.98
CA ALA A 76 -7.31 -2.55 11.18
C ALA A 76 -8.50 -3.54 11.09
N GLU A 77 -9.59 -3.14 10.43
CA GLU A 77 -10.76 -3.99 10.16
C GLU A 77 -10.49 -5.05 9.06
N GLY A 78 -9.34 -4.99 8.39
CA GLY A 78 -8.99 -5.89 7.30
C GLY A 78 -9.76 -5.64 6.00
N ALA A 79 -10.39 -4.47 5.85
CA ALA A 79 -10.97 -4.03 4.57
C ALA A 79 -9.87 -3.65 3.56
N LEU A 80 -8.69 -3.28 4.08
CA LEU A 80 -7.48 -2.98 3.32
C LEU A 80 -6.32 -3.84 3.82
N PHE A 81 -5.30 -4.02 2.99
CA PHE A 81 -4.01 -4.57 3.41
C PHE A 81 -2.84 -3.79 2.81
N GLU A 82 -1.69 -3.83 3.48
CA GLU A 82 -0.45 -3.24 2.98
C GLU A 82 0.36 -4.25 2.15
N TYR A 83 0.81 -3.84 0.97
CA TYR A 83 1.74 -4.64 0.18
C TYR A 83 2.56 -3.79 -0.80
N TRP A 84 3.67 -4.38 -1.28
CA TRP A 84 4.45 -3.86 -2.39
C TRP A 84 3.81 -4.27 -3.72
N SER A 85 2.98 -3.37 -4.27
CA SER A 85 2.49 -3.45 -5.65
C SER A 85 3.50 -2.76 -6.57
N HIS A 86 3.10 -1.75 -7.34
CA HIS A 86 4.04 -0.86 -8.05
C HIS A 86 4.90 -0.02 -7.08
N ALA A 87 4.41 0.16 -5.84
CA ALA A 87 5.06 0.81 -4.70
C ALA A 87 4.44 0.25 -3.40
N ALA A 88 4.84 0.77 -2.24
CA ALA A 88 4.12 0.52 -0.99
C ALA A 88 2.70 1.08 -1.10
N CYS A 89 1.68 0.24 -0.92
CA CYS A 89 0.29 0.59 -1.13
C CYS A 89 -0.63 -0.01 -0.07
N LEU A 90 -1.72 0.71 0.20
CA LEU A 90 -2.96 0.16 0.76
C LEU A 90 -3.84 -0.34 -0.38
N LEU A 91 -4.25 -1.60 -0.30
CA LEU A 91 -4.97 -2.31 -1.35
C LEU A 91 -6.30 -2.85 -0.79
N PRO A 92 -7.39 -2.86 -1.57
CA PRO A 92 -8.62 -3.54 -1.20
C PRO A 92 -8.39 -5.03 -0.90
N ILE A 93 -8.97 -5.54 0.19
CA ILE A 93 -8.70 -6.91 0.64
C ILE A 93 -9.09 -7.99 -0.38
N GLU A 94 -10.06 -7.74 -1.24
CA GLU A 94 -10.45 -8.66 -2.31
C GLU A 94 -9.36 -8.85 -3.37
N HIS A 95 -8.37 -7.95 -3.44
CA HIS A 95 -7.20 -8.12 -4.29
C HIS A 95 -6.16 -9.07 -3.69
N TYR A 96 -6.26 -9.41 -2.40
CA TYR A 96 -5.28 -10.25 -1.71
C TYR A 96 -5.01 -11.58 -2.42
N PRO A 97 -6.00 -12.34 -2.95
CA PRO A 97 -5.72 -13.57 -3.70
C PRO A 97 -4.81 -13.37 -4.92
N ASN A 98 -4.99 -12.26 -5.66
CA ASN A 98 -4.16 -11.93 -6.82
C ASN A 98 -2.71 -11.65 -6.40
N TYR A 99 -2.54 -10.89 -5.32
CA TYR A 99 -1.22 -10.58 -4.79
C TYR A 99 -0.58 -11.76 -4.06
N ARG A 100 -1.37 -12.65 -3.45
CA ARG A 100 -0.87 -13.86 -2.77
C ARG A 100 -0.17 -14.79 -3.75
N PHE A 101 -0.71 -14.95 -4.95
CA PHE A 101 -0.04 -15.67 -6.02
C PHE A 101 1.33 -15.04 -6.33
N ALA A 102 1.39 -13.72 -6.49
CA ALA A 102 2.65 -13.01 -6.74
C ALA A 102 3.65 -13.15 -5.58
N MET A 103 3.20 -13.07 -4.32
CA MET A 103 4.03 -13.26 -3.11
C MET A 103 4.68 -14.64 -3.07
N GLN A 104 4.01 -15.67 -3.59
CA GLN A 104 4.51 -17.05 -3.64
C GLN A 104 5.39 -17.30 -4.86
N ASN A 105 5.27 -16.49 -5.90
CA ASN A 105 5.92 -16.65 -7.19
C ASN A 105 6.70 -15.39 -7.59
N LEU A 106 7.51 -14.85 -6.67
CA LEU A 106 8.24 -13.59 -6.86
C LEU A 106 9.10 -13.57 -8.13
N GLU A 107 9.63 -14.73 -8.54
CA GLU A 107 10.44 -14.86 -9.76
C GLU A 107 9.59 -14.68 -11.04
N LEU A 108 8.29 -15.00 -11.02
CA LEU A 108 7.39 -14.81 -12.17
C LEU A 108 6.92 -13.36 -12.33
N VAL A 109 7.07 -12.55 -11.30
CA VAL A 109 6.62 -11.13 -11.27
C VAL A 109 7.80 -10.15 -11.25
N GLY A 110 8.98 -10.57 -11.72
CA GLY A 110 10.16 -9.71 -11.84
C GLY A 110 10.75 -9.25 -10.50
N SER A 111 10.55 -10.04 -9.45
CA SER A 111 11.05 -9.78 -8.09
C SER A 111 12.15 -10.78 -7.68
N GLU A 112 13.02 -11.17 -8.62
CA GLU A 112 14.06 -12.19 -8.44
C GLU A 112 15.05 -11.83 -7.33
N ARG A 113 15.40 -10.55 -7.20
CA ARG A 113 16.27 -10.07 -6.11
C ARG A 113 15.65 -10.32 -4.74
N THR A 114 14.34 -10.06 -4.61
CA THR A 114 13.59 -10.33 -3.38
C THR A 114 13.48 -11.83 -3.14
N ALA A 115 13.17 -12.62 -4.17
CA ALA A 115 13.11 -14.08 -4.08
C ALA A 115 14.44 -14.67 -3.58
N LEU A 116 15.56 -14.24 -4.17
CA LEU A 116 16.90 -14.64 -3.75
C LEU A 116 17.16 -14.24 -2.29
N ARG A 117 16.84 -13.00 -1.91
CA ARG A 117 17.00 -12.52 -0.53
C ARG A 117 16.22 -13.37 0.48
N LEU A 118 14.97 -13.73 0.17
CA LEU A 118 14.15 -14.59 1.03
C LEU A 118 14.73 -16.00 1.16
N LYS A 119 15.30 -16.54 0.07
CA LYS A 119 16.01 -17.84 0.08
C LYS A 119 17.29 -17.77 0.92
N THR A 120 18.12 -16.74 0.74
CA THR A 120 19.40 -16.55 1.45
C THR A 120 19.22 -16.33 2.95
N HIS A 121 18.19 -15.59 3.37
CA HIS A 121 17.96 -15.25 4.78
C HIS A 121 16.90 -16.10 5.47
N ARG A 122 16.66 -17.33 4.97
CA ARG A 122 15.55 -18.18 5.45
C ARG A 122 15.55 -18.39 6.97
N LYS A 123 16.72 -18.69 7.55
CA LYS A 123 16.86 -18.90 9.00
C LYS A 123 16.47 -17.65 9.82
N GLN A 124 16.92 -16.47 9.41
CA GLN A 124 16.57 -15.22 10.09
C GLN A 124 15.07 -14.90 9.94
N LEU A 125 14.48 -15.19 8.78
CA LEU A 125 13.05 -15.00 8.57
C LEU A 125 12.20 -15.95 9.43
N ASP A 126 12.66 -17.19 9.65
CA ASP A 126 11.95 -18.13 10.52
C ASP A 126 12.01 -17.68 11.99
N VAL A 127 13.14 -17.12 12.45
CA VAL A 127 13.25 -16.47 13.77
C VAL A 127 12.31 -15.26 13.88
N LEU A 128 12.30 -14.39 12.87
CA LEU A 128 11.41 -13.23 12.83
C LEU A 128 9.93 -13.65 12.89
N ARG A 129 9.54 -14.65 12.09
CA ARG A 129 8.17 -15.20 12.09
C ARG A 129 7.79 -15.76 13.46
N LYS A 130 8.70 -16.50 14.10
CA LYS A 130 8.47 -17.03 15.45
C LYS A 130 8.28 -15.90 16.46
N HIS A 131 9.15 -14.88 16.42
CA HIS A 131 9.05 -13.74 17.32
C HIS A 131 7.73 -12.98 17.15
N VAL A 132 7.29 -12.73 15.92
CA VAL A 132 5.98 -12.11 15.63
C VAL A 132 4.82 -12.98 16.14
N ALA A 133 4.90 -14.30 15.97
CA ALA A 133 3.87 -15.22 16.47
C ALA A 133 3.77 -15.24 18.00
N GLU A 134 4.90 -15.07 18.70
CA GLU A 134 4.97 -15.08 20.17
C GLU A 134 4.67 -13.72 20.80
N SER A 135 5.13 -12.63 20.17
CA SER A 135 5.10 -11.26 20.73
C SER A 135 3.99 -10.39 20.15
N GLY A 136 3.34 -10.84 19.07
CA GLY A 136 2.32 -10.07 18.36
C GLY A 136 2.91 -9.06 17.38
N GLU A 137 2.25 -7.92 17.25
CA GLU A 137 2.68 -6.83 16.36
C GLU A 137 4.00 -6.22 16.82
N VAL A 138 4.97 -6.12 15.90
CA VAL A 138 6.29 -5.54 16.14
C VAL A 138 6.68 -4.63 14.99
N ARG A 139 7.43 -3.58 15.31
CA ARG A 139 7.97 -2.62 14.35
C ARG A 139 9.41 -2.95 14.04
N ALA A 140 9.89 -2.49 12.88
CA ALA A 140 11.31 -2.59 12.55
C ALA A 140 12.22 -1.91 13.58
N SER A 141 11.71 -0.91 14.32
CA SER A 141 12.41 -0.23 15.43
C SER A 141 12.64 -1.10 16.65
N ASP A 142 11.87 -2.19 16.81
CA ASP A 142 11.89 -3.03 18.00
C ASP A 142 13.06 -4.04 17.96
N PHE A 143 13.78 -4.09 16.82
CA PHE A 143 14.95 -4.96 16.62
C PHE A 143 16.26 -4.18 16.77
N GLU A 144 17.14 -4.65 17.66
CA GLU A 144 18.43 -4.02 17.92
C GLU A 144 19.37 -4.04 16.72
N ARG A 145 20.21 -3.00 16.58
CA ARG A 145 21.27 -2.96 15.57
C ARG A 145 22.53 -3.66 16.04
N PRO A 146 23.22 -4.45 15.19
CA PRO A 146 24.59 -4.83 15.47
C PRO A 146 25.44 -3.59 15.76
N ALA A 147 26.27 -3.67 16.80
CA ALA A 147 27.11 -2.57 17.24
C ALA A 147 27.94 -2.01 16.07
N GLY A 148 28.00 -0.68 15.96
CA GLY A 148 28.80 0.03 14.93
C GLY A 148 28.12 0.26 13.57
N LYS A 149 26.89 -0.22 13.33
CA LYS A 149 26.15 0.07 12.09
C LYS A 149 25.13 1.21 12.25
N LYS A 150 25.33 2.32 11.54
CA LYS A 150 24.32 3.40 11.40
C LYS A 150 23.30 3.07 10.32
N GLY A 151 22.06 3.49 10.54
CA GLY A 151 20.96 3.32 9.58
C GLY A 151 21.14 4.15 8.32
N SER A 152 21.13 3.53 7.14
CA SER A 152 21.29 4.23 5.85
C SER A 152 19.97 4.56 5.13
N GLY A 153 18.82 4.07 5.62
CA GLY A 153 17.51 4.36 5.05
C GLY A 153 16.49 3.23 5.25
N TRP A 154 15.35 3.33 4.54
CA TRP A 154 14.22 2.41 4.68
C TRP A 154 14.51 0.96 4.24
N LEU A 155 15.51 0.77 3.37
CA LEU A 155 15.96 -0.55 2.88
C LEU A 155 17.01 -1.21 3.79
N ASP A 156 17.43 -0.51 4.84
CA ASP A 156 18.52 -0.91 5.70
C ASP A 156 18.01 -1.91 6.75
N TRP A 157 18.29 -3.19 6.50
CA TRP A 157 17.56 -4.31 7.08
C TRP A 157 17.94 -4.66 8.53
N LYS A 158 16.94 -5.09 9.30
CA LYS A 158 17.05 -5.58 10.68
C LYS A 158 16.03 -6.70 10.91
N PRO A 159 16.51 -7.92 11.07
CA PRO A 159 16.54 -8.66 12.33
C PRO A 159 17.95 -8.70 12.93
#